data_AF-A0A2U8I3Y6-F1
#
_entry.id   AF-A0A2U8I3Y6-F1
#
_cell.length_a   1.000
_cell.length_b   1.000
_cell.length_c   1.000
_cell.angle_alpha   90.00
_cell.angle_beta   90.00
_cell.angle_gamma   90.00
#
_symmetry.space_group_name_H-M   'P 1'
#
loop_
_entity.id
_entity.type
_entity.pdbx_description
1 polymer ?
#
loop_
_entity_poly.entity_id
_entity_poly.type
_entity_poly.pdbx_seq_one_letter_code
_entity_poly.pdbx_strand_id
1 'polypeptide(L)' 'MEISLKQWNQNQPRPRCMEQVRRWVRSGAIQPPPRLDGREYLVNANAVKIDPTTPASYAGKRLMERLYHGTQKKTG' A
#
# COMPACT_ATOMS: atom_id res chain seq x y z
N MET A 1 -9.67 9.51 -14.77
CA MET A 1 -8.61 10.51 -14.98
C MET A 1 -7.27 9.80 -14.88
N GLU A 2 -6.36 10.01 -15.84
CA GLU A 2 -5.01 9.46 -15.82
C GLU A 2 -4.02 10.52 -15.32
N ILE A 3 -3.05 10.11 -14.51
CA ILE A 3 -1.97 10.95 -13.96
C ILE A 3 -0.63 10.25 -14.15
N SER A 4 0.47 11.01 -14.09
CA SER A 4 1.81 10.41 -14.17
C SER A 4 2.09 9.50 -12.97
N LEU A 5 2.92 8.46 -13.17
CA LEU A 5 3.37 7.57 -12.08
C LEU A 5 4.05 8.34 -10.94
N LYS A 6 4.76 9.44 -11.27
CA LYS A 6 5.41 10.31 -10.28
C LYS A 6 4.37 11.02 -9.42
N GLN A 7 3.35 11.62 -10.05
CA GLN A 7 2.28 12.31 -9.34
C GLN A 7 1.44 11.35 -8.51
N TRP A 8 1.12 10.17 -9.03
CA TRP A 8 0.43 9.13 -8.28
C TRP A 8 1.19 8.72 -7.01
N ASN A 9 2.51 8.59 -7.10
CA ASN A 9 3.37 8.28 -5.94
C ASN A 9 3.40 9.40 -4.90
N GLN A 10 3.38 10.67 -5.33
CA GLN A 10 3.33 11.82 -4.43
C GLN A 10 2.00 11.89 -3.66
N ASN A 11 0.91 11.41 -4.26
CA ASN A 11 -0.41 11.35 -3.64
C ASN A 11 -0.56 10.19 -2.65
N GLN A 12 0.42 9.27 -2.56
CA GLN A 12 0.36 8.16 -1.61
C GLN A 12 0.62 8.66 -0.18
N PRO A 13 0.02 8.02 0.85
CA PRO A 13 0.28 8.38 2.25
C PRO A 13 1.76 8.35 2.63
N ARG A 14 2.54 7.51 1.95
CA ARG A 14 4.00 7.43 2.09
C ARG A 14 4.66 7.26 0.72
N PRO A 15 5.05 8.36 0.06
CA PRO A 15 5.76 8.30 -1.21
C PRO A 15 7.05 7.50 -1.10
N ARG A 16 7.41 6.77 -2.16
CA ARG A 16 8.65 5.98 -2.25
C ARG A 16 9.56 6.48 -3.38
N CYS A 17 10.77 5.95 -3.46
CA CYS A 17 11.65 6.25 -4.60
C CYS A 17 11.03 5.71 -5.90
N MET A 18 11.29 6.39 -7.01
CA MET A 18 10.66 6.05 -8.29
C MET A 18 11.02 4.64 -8.78
N GLU A 19 12.22 4.14 -8.48
CA GLU A 19 12.62 2.78 -8.87
C GLU A 19 11.79 1.70 -8.14
N GLN A 20 11.48 1.93 -6.86
CA GLN A 20 10.58 1.04 -6.12
C GLN A 20 9.17 1.05 -6.71
N VAL A 21 8.68 2.22 -7.11
CA VAL A 21 7.35 2.35 -7.74
C VAL A 21 7.33 1.66 -9.11
N ARG A 22 8.37 1.82 -9.93
CA ARG A 22 8.52 1.09 -11.20
C ARG A 22 8.60 -0.42 -11.00
N ARG A 23 9.19 -0.89 -9.90
CA ARG A 23 9.17 -2.32 -9.52
C ARG A 23 7.74 -2.80 -9.25
N TRP A 24 6.92 -2.01 -8.56
CA TRP A 24 5.50 -2.35 -8.35
C TRP A 24 4.70 -2.43 -9.65
N VAL A 25 4.96 -1.52 -10.60
CA VAL A 25 4.34 -1.60 -11.93
C VAL A 25 4.71 -2.92 -12.62
N ARG A 26 6.01 -3.25 -12.67
CA ARG A 26 6.51 -4.50 -13.28
C ARG A 26 5.99 -5.76 -12.59
N SER A 27 5.74 -5.71 -11.28
CA SER A 27 5.21 -6.83 -10.51
C SER A 27 3.68 -6.92 -10.52
N GLY A 28 2.98 -6.04 -11.25
CA GLY A 28 1.51 -6.00 -11.27
C GLY A 28 0.87 -5.59 -9.94
N ALA A 29 1.59 -4.85 -9.10
CA ALA A 29 1.14 -4.47 -7.76
C ALA A 29 0.33 -3.15 -7.74
N ILE A 30 -0.08 -2.60 -8.88
CA ILE A 30 -0.92 -1.39 -8.97
C ILE A 30 -2.15 -1.72 -9.81
N GLN A 31 -3.35 -1.49 -9.25
CA GLN A 31 -4.63 -1.80 -9.88
C GLN A 31 -5.55 -0.56 -9.93
N PRO A 32 -6.14 -0.21 -11.10
CA PRO A 32 -5.96 -0.86 -12.39
C PRO A 32 -4.53 -0.73 -12.94
N PRO A 33 -4.09 -1.64 -13.82
CA PRO A 33 -2.72 -1.67 -14.32
C PRO A 33 -2.36 -0.36 -15.04
N PRO A 34 -1.19 0.23 -14.74
CA PRO A 34 -0.71 1.40 -15.47
C PRO A 34 -0.48 1.10 -16.95
N ARG A 35 -0.75 2.08 -17.80
CA ARG A 35 -0.45 2.04 -19.23
C ARG A 35 0.93 2.67 -19.48
N LEU A 36 1.76 2.02 -20.29
CA LEU A 36 3.00 2.63 -20.78
C LEU A 36 2.67 3.53 -21.97
N ASP A 37 2.99 4.81 -21.88
CA ASP A 37 2.75 5.84 -22.88
C ASP A 37 4.10 6.44 -23.31
N GLY A 38 4.67 5.89 -24.38
CA GLY A 38 6.03 6.21 -24.82
C GLY A 38 7.08 5.90 -23.75
N ARG A 39 7.53 6.93 -23.03
CA ARG A 39 8.59 6.82 -22.00
C ARG A 39 8.06 6.80 -20.57
N GLU A 40 6.79 7.13 -20.36
CA GLU A 40 6.21 7.31 -19.02
C GLU A 40 5.04 6.37 -18.77
N TYR A 41 4.77 6.09 -17.49
CA TYR A 41 3.59 5.33 -17.09
C TYR A 41 2.46 6.28 -16.72
N LEU A 42 1.30 6.03 -17.30
CA LEU A 42 0.03 6.66 -16.97
C LEU A 42 -0.75 5.75 -16.05
N VAL A 43 -1.18 6.31 -14.93
CA VAL A 43 -1.86 5.60 -13.85
C VAL A 43 -3.23 6.22 -13.66
N ASN A 44 -4.26 5.41 -13.45
CA ASN A 44 -5.55 5.94 -13.04
C ASN A 44 -5.39 6.65 -11.68
N ALA A 45 -5.96 7.85 -11.54
CA ALA A 45 -5.86 8.62 -10.30
C ALA A 45 -6.36 7.84 -9.06
N ASN A 46 -7.33 6.95 -9.27
CA ASN A 46 -7.92 6.09 -8.24
C ASN A 46 -7.23 4.72 -8.12
N ALA A 47 -6.10 4.50 -8.79
CA ALA A 47 -5.39 3.23 -8.71
C ALA A 47 -4.82 3.02 -7.30
N VAL A 48 -4.92 1.78 -6.84
CA VAL A 48 -4.45 1.36 -5.53
C VAL A 48 -3.28 0.41 -5.66
N LYS A 49 -2.33 0.51 -4.74
CA LYS A 49 -1.28 -0.50 -4.61
C LYS A 49 -1.87 -1.73 -3.92
N ILE A 50 -1.80 -2.88 -4.58
CA ILE A 50 -2.11 -4.18 -3.97
C ILE A 50 -0.82 -4.86 -3.54
N ASP A 51 -0.88 -5.64 -2.48
CA ASP A 51 0.23 -6.51 -2.09
C ASP A 51 -0.01 -7.91 -2.69
N PRO A 52 0.82 -8.36 -3.64
CA PRO A 52 0.64 -9.67 -4.26
C PRO A 52 0.90 -10.83 -3.30
N THR A 53 1.54 -10.57 -2.15
CA THR A 53 1.89 -11.59 -1.14
C THR A 53 0.98 -11.59 0.07
N THR A 54 0.24 -10.51 0.32
CA THR A 54 -0.69 -10.44 1.45
C THR A 54 -2.05 -10.99 0.99
N PRO A 55 -2.52 -12.12 1.54
CA PRO A 55 -3.87 -12.59 1.26
C PRO A 55 -4.86 -11.49 1.69
N ALA A 56 -5.93 -11.28 0.92
CA ALA A 56 -6.92 -10.23 1.19
C ALA A 56 -7.44 -10.26 2.65
N SER A 57 -7.40 -11.41 3.32
CA SER A 57 -7.75 -11.62 4.74
C SER A 57 -6.86 -10.90 5.76
N TYR A 58 -5.68 -10.40 5.36
CA TYR A 58 -4.71 -9.73 6.23
C TYR A 58 -4.59 -8.23 5.99
N ALA A 59 -5.08 -7.72 4.85
CA ALA A 59 -5.13 -6.30 4.55
C ALA A 59 -6.15 -5.59 5.47
N GLY A 60 -5.72 -5.16 6.66
CA GLY A 60 -6.54 -4.43 7.62
C GLY A 60 -6.50 -4.94 9.05
N LYS A 61 -5.90 -6.12 9.32
CA LYS A 61 -5.72 -6.63 10.69
C LYS A 61 -4.54 -5.94 11.37
N ARG A 62 -4.74 -4.71 11.87
CA ARG A 62 -3.86 -4.15 12.90
C ARG A 62 -4.21 -4.87 14.20
N LEU A 63 -3.27 -5.60 14.79
CA LEU A 63 -3.41 -6.14 16.14
C LEU A 63 -3.50 -4.93 17.09
N MET A 64 -4.72 -4.55 17.46
CA MET A 64 -5.04 -3.41 18.33
C MET A 64 -5.45 -3.87 19.73
N GLU A 65 -5.01 -5.03 20.19
CA GLU A 65 -5.28 -5.46 21.57
C GLU A 65 -4.10 -5.11 22.47
N ARG A 66 -4.30 -4.10 23.32
CA ARG A 66 -3.48 -3.92 24.52
C ARG A 66 -3.93 -5.00 25.51
N LEU A 67 -3.08 -5.99 25.76
CA LEU A 67 -3.28 -6.93 26.86
C LEU A 67 -3.16 -6.17 28.19
N TYR A 68 -4.28 -5.84 28.81
CA TYR A 68 -4.31 -5.29 30.17
C TYR A 68 -4.49 -6.44 31.17
N HIS A 69 -3.39 -7.09 31.55
CA HIS A 69 -3.40 -8.01 32.68
C HIS A 69 -3.21 -7.21 33.96
N GLY A 70 -4.30 -6.77 34.58
CA GLY A 70 -4.30 -6.25 35.94
C GLY A 70 -3.93 -7.37 36.91
N THR A 71 -2.85 -7.23 37.66
CA THR A 71 -2.49 -8.14 38.74
C THR A 71 -3.43 -7.90 39.93
N GLN A 72 -4.36 -8.82 40.21
CA GLN A 72 -5.06 -8.81 41.49
C GLN A 72 -4.06 -9.20 42.58
N LYS A 73 -3.69 -8.24 43.43
CA LYS A 73 -2.99 -8.55 44.69
C LYS A 73 -3.97 -9.28 45.61
N LYS A 74 -3.62 -10.50 46.02
CA LYS A 74 -4.28 -11.17 47.15
C LYS A 74 -3.98 -10.37 48.42
N THR A 75 -5.03 -9.84 49.03
CA THR A 75 -4.99 -9.29 50.40
C THR A 75 -4.77 -10.47 51.36
N GLY A 76 -3.71 -10.39 52.16
CA GLY A 76 -3.45 -11.26 53.30
C GLY A 76 -3.57 -10.46 54.59
#